data_AF-A0A1J4KT48-F1
#
_entry.id   AF-A0A1J4KT48-F1
#
_cell.length_a   1.000
_cell.length_b   1.000
_cell.length_c   1.000
_cell.angle_alpha   90.00
_cell.angle_beta   90.00
_cell.angle_gamma   90.00
#
_symmetry.space_group_name_H-M   'P 1'
#
loop_
_entity.id
_entity.type
_entity.pdbx_description
1 polymer ?
#
loop_
_entity_poly.entity_id
_entity_poly.type
_entity_poly.pdbx_seq_one_letter_code
_entity_poly.pdbx_strand_id
1 'polypeptide(L)'
;MEGGISPADVNDGPANQAVRLAIQRHNEESNDNLQFQKIINLSQQVVAGMRYRATIECTKDGATKQFDIDIWCKPGKDFPTNFEVQSFVAKE
;
A
#
# COMPACT_ATOMS: atom_id res chain seq x y z
N MET A 1 -2.22 6.17 22.13
CA MET A 1 -3.46 5.49 21.76
C MET A 1 -3.36 5.22 20.27
N GLU A 2 -3.11 3.96 19.88
CA GLU A 2 -3.26 3.57 18.48
C GLU A 2 -4.77 3.57 18.19
N GLY A 3 -5.20 4.41 17.25
CA GLY A 3 -6.59 4.50 16.86
C GLY A 3 -7.05 3.20 16.19
N GLY A 4 -8.35 2.92 16.30
CA GLY A 4 -8.95 1.74 15.68
C GLY A 4 -8.68 1.70 14.18
N ILE A 5 -8.50 0.49 13.66
CA ILE A 5 -8.40 0.25 12.21
C ILE A 5 -9.74 0.68 11.61
N SER A 6 -9.69 1.64 10.68
CA SER A 6 -10.86 2.11 9.94
C SER A 6 -10.72 1.72 8.48
N PRO A 7 -11.79 1.30 7.80
CA PRO A 7 -11.74 1.11 6.36
C PRO A 7 -11.38 2.45 5.71
N ALA A 8 -10.38 2.43 4.82
CA ALA A 8 -10.04 3.57 4.00
C ALA A 8 -10.70 3.39 2.64
N ASP A 9 -11.28 4.46 2.11
CA ASP A 9 -11.93 4.38 0.81
C ASP A 9 -10.88 4.15 -0.27
N VAL A 10 -11.10 3.18 -1.16
CA VAL A 10 -10.18 2.92 -2.28
C VAL A 10 -10.10 4.08 -3.29
N ASN A 11 -11.08 4.98 -3.27
CA ASN A 11 -11.06 6.24 -4.03
C ASN A 11 -10.47 7.40 -3.23
N ASP A 12 -10.05 7.17 -1.97
CA ASP A 12 -9.26 8.13 -1.22
C ASP A 12 -7.95 8.35 -1.98
N GLY A 13 -7.88 9.50 -2.66
CA GLY A 13 -6.75 9.90 -3.49
C GLY A 13 -5.39 9.65 -2.83
N PRO A 14 -5.18 10.10 -1.57
CA PRO A 14 -3.89 9.93 -0.92
C PRO A 14 -3.53 8.45 -0.63
N ALA A 15 -4.46 7.63 -0.15
CA ALA A 15 -4.20 6.23 0.14
C ALA A 15 -3.99 5.38 -1.14
N ASN A 16 -4.82 5.58 -2.17
CA ASN A 16 -4.65 4.93 -3.47
C ASN A 16 -3.31 5.32 -4.13
N GLN A 17 -2.94 6.60 -4.05
CA GLN A 17 -1.66 7.07 -4.57
C GLN A 17 -0.47 6.44 -3.84
N ALA A 18 -0.53 6.33 -2.50
CA ALA A 18 0.51 5.65 -1.72
C ALA A 18 0.69 4.18 -2.14
N VAL A 19 -0.41 3.45 -2.35
CA VAL A 19 -0.39 2.05 -2.81
C VAL A 19 0.25 1.92 -4.19
N ARG A 20 -0.15 2.77 -5.14
CA ARG A 20 0.43 2.76 -6.50
C ARG A 20 1.93 3.06 -6.49
N LEU A 21 2.35 4.04 -5.69
CA LEU A 21 3.76 4.39 -5.55
C LEU A 21 4.56 3.25 -4.90
N ALA A 22 3.99 2.54 -3.92
CA ALA A 22 4.63 1.39 -3.31
C ALA A 22 4.90 0.27 -4.32
N ILE A 23 3.95 -0.02 -5.22
CA ILE A 23 4.12 -1.00 -6.29
C ILE A 23 5.18 -0.54 -7.29
N GLN A 24 5.12 0.73 -7.70
CA GLN A 24 6.10 1.29 -8.62
C GLN A 24 7.52 1.20 -8.05
N ARG A 25 7.71 1.61 -6.79
CA ARG A 25 8.96 1.48 -6.04
C ARG A 25 9.45 0.03 -6.02
N HIS A 26 8.56 -0.90 -5.69
CA HIS A 26 8.91 -2.32 -5.65
C HIS A 26 9.37 -2.84 -7.03
N ASN A 27 8.66 -2.49 -8.10
CA ASN A 27 9.05 -2.86 -9.46
C ASN A 27 10.40 -2.25 -9.87
N GLU A 28 10.66 -0.99 -9.52
CA GLU A 28 11.93 -0.31 -9.80
C GLU A 28 13.10 -0.93 -9.01
N GLU A 29 12.92 -1.19 -7.71
CA GLU A 29 13.98 -1.73 -6.84
C GLU A 29 14.24 -3.22 -7.05
N SER A 30 13.19 -4.02 -7.24
CA SER A 30 13.31 -5.47 -7.42
C SER A 30 13.50 -5.89 -8.88
N ASN A 31 13.55 -4.91 -9.81
CA ASN A 31 13.52 -5.14 -11.26
C ASN A 31 12.37 -6.08 -11.67
N ASP A 32 11.26 -5.96 -10.97
CA ASP A 32 10.09 -6.83 -11.10
C ASP A 32 9.05 -6.18 -12.01
N ASN A 33 8.16 -7.00 -12.59
CA ASN A 33 7.13 -6.51 -13.52
C ASN A 33 5.74 -6.89 -13.02
N LEU A 34 5.41 -6.44 -11.80
CA LEU A 34 4.08 -6.63 -11.24
C LEU A 34 3.09 -5.73 -11.99
N GLN A 35 2.14 -6.35 -12.68
CA GLN A 35 1.05 -5.66 -13.35
C GLN A 35 -0.09 -5.46 -12.35
N PHE A 36 -0.20 -4.24 -11.80
CA PHE A 36 -1.30 -3.89 -10.89
C PHE A 36 -2.67 -4.07 -11.57
N GLN A 37 -3.53 -4.88 -10.98
CA GLN A 37 -4.91 -5.10 -11.43
C GLN A 37 -5.88 -4.19 -10.68
N LYS A 38 -5.98 -4.38 -9.35
CA LYS A 38 -6.94 -3.68 -8.50
C LYS A 38 -6.54 -3.72 -7.03
N ILE A 39 -7.11 -2.80 -6.25
CA ILE A 39 -7.07 -2.86 -4.78
C ILE A 39 -8.27 -3.71 -4.33
N ILE A 40 -8.02 -4.78 -3.60
CA ILE A 40 -9.05 -5.64 -3.01
C ILE A 40 -9.55 -5.06 -1.69
N ASN A 41 -8.62 -4.60 -0.86
CA ASN A 41 -8.94 -4.04 0.44
C ASN A 41 -7.99 -2.90 0.77
N LEU A 42 -8.51 -1.88 1.46
CA LEU A 42 -7.74 -0.75 1.92
C LEU A 42 -8.22 -0.36 3.31
N SER A 43 -7.29 -0.28 4.24
CA SER A 43 -7.56 0.03 5.63
C SER A 43 -6.52 1.03 6.12
N GLN A 44 -6.93 1.94 6.98
CA GLN A 44 -6.06 2.89 7.62
C GLN A 44 -6.10 2.69 9.13
N GLN A 45 -4.97 2.94 9.79
CA GLN A 45 -4.82 2.83 11.22
C GLN A 45 -4.00 4.01 11.73
N VAL A 46 -4.52 4.72 12.73
CA VAL A 46 -3.78 5.79 13.39
C VAL A 46 -2.82 5.16 14.39
N VAL A 47 -1.52 5.40 14.21
CA VAL A 47 -0.46 4.91 15.11
C VAL A 47 0.37 6.12 15.57
N ALA A 48 1.68 5.99 15.80
CA ALA A 48 2.58 7.13 15.86
C ALA A 48 2.77 7.76 14.44
N GLY A 49 1.67 8.14 13.78
CA GLY A 49 1.57 8.44 12.35
C GLY A 49 0.28 7.90 11.75
N MET A 50 0.23 7.70 10.43
CA MET A 50 -0.86 6.98 9.76
C MET A 50 -0.31 5.74 9.07
N ARG A 51 -0.87 4.57 9.34
CA ARG A 51 -0.50 3.30 8.70
C ARG A 51 -1.61 2.91 7.74
N TYR A 52 -1.28 2.64 6.49
CA TYR A 52 -2.19 2.16 5.47
C TYR A 52 -1.85 0.71 5.14
N ARG A 53 -2.84 -0.16 5.22
CA ARG A 53 -2.77 -1.55 4.77
C ARG A 53 -3.62 -1.71 3.55
N ALA A 54 -3.02 -2.16 2.47
CA ALA A 54 -3.72 -2.44 1.24
C ALA A 54 -3.44 -3.87 0.80
N THR A 55 -4.49 -4.59 0.47
CA THR A 55 -4.38 -5.85 -0.27
C THR A 55 -4.64 -5.53 -1.73
N ILE A 56 -3.65 -5.78 -2.58
CA ILE A 56 -3.77 -5.58 -4.03
C ILE A 56 -3.69 -6.89 -4.77
N GLU A 57 -4.21 -6.89 -5.98
CA GLU A 57 -4.07 -7.97 -6.93
C GLU A 57 -3.10 -7.51 -8.02
N CYS A 58 -2.05 -8.29 -8.28
CA CYS A 58 -1.11 -8.06 -9.36
C CYS A 58 -0.92 -9.32 -10.20
N THR A 59 -0.72 -9.15 -11.51
CA THR A 59 -0.32 -10.25 -12.39
C THR A 59 1.20 -10.25 -12.54
N LYS A 60 1.84 -11.38 -12.23
CA LYS A 60 3.27 -11.63 -12.43
C LYS A 60 3.43 -12.84 -13.34
N ASP A 61 4.13 -12.68 -14.47
CA ASP A 61 4.37 -13.76 -15.44
C ASP A 61 3.10 -14.51 -15.88
N GLY A 62 1.98 -13.78 -16.01
CA GLY A 62 0.67 -14.36 -16.39
C GLY A 62 -0.10 -15.03 -15.24
N ALA A 63 0.47 -15.11 -14.03
CA ALA A 63 -0.21 -15.58 -12.84
C ALA A 63 -0.69 -14.41 -11.97
N THR A 64 -1.99 -14.39 -11.65
CA THR A 64 -2.55 -13.42 -10.71
C THR A 64 -2.21 -13.81 -9.27
N LYS A 65 -1.54 -12.91 -8.56
CA LYS A 65 -1.15 -13.06 -7.15
C LYS A 65 -1.67 -11.87 -6.36
N GLN A 66 -2.06 -12.11 -5.12
CA GLN A 66 -2.40 -11.05 -4.19
C GLN A 66 -1.16 -10.64 -3.42
N PHE A 67 -1.07 -9.36 -3.07
CA PHE A 67 0.03 -8.81 -2.28
C PHE A 67 -0.55 -7.96 -1.17
N ASP A 68 -0.05 -8.17 0.04
CA ASP A 68 -0.34 -7.34 1.19
C ASP A 68 0.77 -6.30 1.33
N ILE A 69 0.35 -5.04 1.27
CA ILE A 69 1.20 -3.87 1.37
C ILE A 69 0.87 -3.16 2.66
N ASP A 70 1.92 -2.87 3.42
CA ASP A 70 1.84 -2.09 4.64
C ASP A 70 2.71 -0.84 4.47
N ILE A 71 2.07 0.31 4.58
CA ILE A 71 2.66 1.62 4.34
C ILE A 71 2.54 2.42 5.62
N TRP A 72 3.64 2.94 6.14
CA TRP A 72 3.63 3.82 7.30
C TRP A 72 3.99 5.24 6.89
N CYS A 73 3.10 6.16 7.19
CA CYS A 73 3.29 7.59 6.95
C CYS A 73 3.68 8.26 8.26
N LYS A 74 4.86 8.88 8.23
CA LYS A 74 5.41 9.57 9.40
C LYS A 74 4.58 10.81 9.73
N PRO A 75 4.30 11.07 11.02
CA PRO A 75 3.53 12.23 11.45
C PRO A 75 4.30 13.53 11.18
N GLY A 76 3.61 14.57 10.70
CA GLY A 76 4.14 15.94 10.69
C GLY A 76 4.73 16.48 9.37
N LYS A 77 4.58 15.78 8.23
CA LYS A 77 4.88 16.35 6.90
C LYS A 77 3.79 15.99 5.89
N ASP A 78 3.62 16.85 4.88
CA ASP A 78 2.62 16.77 3.81
C ASP A 78 2.37 15.34 3.31
N PHE A 79 1.20 14.84 3.68
CA PHE A 79 0.60 13.67 3.04
C PHE A 79 0.27 14.05 1.59
N PRO A 80 0.65 13.27 0.55
CA PRO A 80 1.04 11.86 0.54
C PRO A 80 2.52 11.55 0.25
N THR A 81 3.46 12.48 0.43
CA THR A 81 4.84 12.29 -0.07
C THR A 81 5.78 11.60 0.93
N ASN A 82 5.43 11.59 2.21
CA ASN A 82 6.28 11.14 3.30
C ASN A 82 5.84 9.78 3.86
N PHE A 83 5.82 8.76 2.99
CA PHE A 83 5.46 7.38 3.33
C PHE A 83 6.66 6.44 3.23
N GLU A 84 6.62 5.38 4.01
CA GLU A 84 7.62 4.31 4.05
C GLU A 84 6.89 2.98 3.86
N VAL A 85 7.35 2.16 2.90
CA VAL A 85 6.79 0.83 2.70
C VAL A 85 7.39 -0.08 3.77
N GLN A 86 6.58 -0.42 4.77
CA GLN A 86 7.00 -1.28 5.88
C GLN A 86 7.14 -2.73 5.45
N SER A 87 6.20 -3.21 4.62
CA SER A 87 6.24 -4.56 4.09
C SER A 87 5.48 -4.62 2.76
N PHE A 88 6.04 -5.37 1.82
CA PHE A 88 5.39 -5.74 0.58
C PHE A 88 5.58 -7.25 0.42
N VAL A 89 4.54 -8.02 0.71
CA VAL A 89 4.61 -9.48 0.71
C VAL A 89 3.52 -10.08 -0.17
N ALA A 90 3.86 -11.10 -0.94
CA ALA A 90 2.87 -11.88 -1.67
C ALA A 90 2.03 -12.68 -0.68
N LYS A 91 0.73 -12.70 -0.89
CA LYS A 91 -0.19 -13.59 -0.20
C LYS A 91 -0.09 -14.96 -0.87
N GLU A 92 0.39 -15.95 -0.13
CA GLU A 92 0.46 -17.35 -0.57
C GLU A 92 -0.93 -17.98 -0.76
#